data_AF-A0A1D8D2B8-F1
#
_entry.id   AF-A0A1D8D2B8-F1
#
_cell.length_a   1.000
_cell.length_b   1.000
_cell.length_c   1.000
_cell.angle_alpha   90.00
_cell.angle_beta   90.00
_cell.angle_gamma   90.00
#
_symmetry.space_group_name_H-M   'P 1'
#
loop_
_entity.id
_entity.type
_entity.pdbx_description
1 polymer ?
#
loop_
_entity_poly.entity_id
_entity_poly.type
_entity_poly.pdbx_seq_one_letter_code
_entity_poly.pdbx_strand_id
1 'polypeptide(L)' 'MNMDDAELVLRKAITFFVNAYPEQKNEVEEALDTLFEITRKASSIAAECQQLLDECLQLMQNFPFSTLKTS' A
#
# COMPACT_ATOMS: atom_id res chain seq x y z
N MET A 1 9.04 -5.06 -9.03
CA MET A 1 9.65 -4.53 -7.79
C MET A 1 8.57 -4.61 -6.73
N ASN A 2 8.75 -5.43 -5.70
CA ASN A 2 7.81 -5.47 -4.58
C ASN A 2 8.06 -4.25 -3.66
N MET A 3 7.16 -3.98 -2.72
CA MET A 3 7.28 -2.81 -1.84
C MET A 3 8.58 -2.84 -1.01
N ASP A 4 9.02 -4.02 -0.59
CA ASP A 4 10.23 -4.21 0.20
C ASP A 4 11.50 -3.85 -0.58
N ASP A 5 11.56 -4.20 -1.87
CA ASP A 5 12.65 -3.82 -2.77
C ASP A 5 12.73 -2.29 -2.92
N ALA A 6 11.58 -1.61 -3.03
CA ALA A 6 11.50 -0.17 -3.17
C ALA A 6 11.92 0.55 -1.88
N GLU A 7 11.48 0.06 -0.72
CA GLU A 7 11.90 0.56 0.60
C GLU A 7 13.42 0.39 0.77
N LEU A 8 13.98 -0.77 0.39
CA LEU A 8 15.41 -1.01 0.47
C LEU A 8 16.22 -0.06 -0.42
N VAL A 9 15.77 0.21 -1.65
CA VAL A 9 16.43 1.15 -2.56
C VAL A 9 16.41 2.57 -1.98
N LEU A 10 15.28 3.02 -1.45
CA LEU A 10 15.14 4.34 -0.84
C LEU A 10 16.00 4.47 0.43
N ARG A 11 16.03 3.46 1.30
CA ARG A 11 16.92 3.46 2.49
C ARG A 11 18.39 3.55 2.11
N LYS A 12 18.82 2.84 1.07
CA LYS A 12 20.20 2.94 0.55
C LYS A 12 20.49 4.34 0.03
N ALA A 13 19.61 4.92 -0.79
CA ALA A 13 19.78 6.28 -1.32
C ALA A 13 19.89 7.32 -0.19
N ILE A 14 19.01 7.22 0.81
CA ILE A 14 19.00 8.11 1.98
C ILE A 14 20.27 7.92 2.81
N THR A 15 20.77 6.69 2.97
CA THR A 15 22.05 6.43 3.68
C THR A 15 23.21 7.19 3.04
N PHE A 16 23.31 7.22 1.71
CA PHE A 16 24.32 8.02 1.02
C PHE A 16 24.15 9.52 1.28
N PHE A 17 22.91 10.01 1.25
CA PHE A 17 22.60 11.42 1.49
C PHE A 17 22.96 11.86 2.92
N VAL A 18 22.51 11.13 3.94
CA VAL A 18 22.74 11.51 5.35
C VAL A 18 24.21 11.39 5.75
N ASN A 19 24.99 10.55 5.06
CA ASN A 19 26.45 10.51 5.24
C ASN A 19 27.14 11.77 4.70
N ALA A 20 26.59 12.40 3.65
CA ALA A 20 27.08 13.66 3.10
C ALA A 20 26.59 14.88 3.89
N TYR A 21 25.43 14.77 4.55
CA TYR A 21 24.76 15.84 5.29
C TYR A 21 24.29 15.34 6.67
N PRO A 22 25.22 15.08 7.60
CA PRO A 22 24.90 14.48 8.90
C PRO A 22 23.97 15.34 9.76
N GLU A 23 23.96 16.65 9.57
CA GLU A 23 23.06 17.57 10.27
C GLU A 23 21.59 17.39 9.89
N GLN A 24 21.31 16.85 8.71
CA GLN A 24 19.96 16.59 8.19
C GLN A 24 19.48 15.16 8.49
N LYS A 25 20.36 14.32 9.05
CA LYS A 25 20.13 12.87 9.21
C LYS A 25 18.82 12.56 9.93
N ASN A 26 18.61 13.15 11.10
CA ASN A 26 17.46 12.83 11.93
C ASN A 26 16.13 13.19 11.23
N GLU A 27 16.06 14.39 10.66
CA GLU A 27 14.86 14.88 9.97
C GLU A 27 14.54 14.01 8.74
N VAL A 28 15.56 13.63 7.97
CA VAL A 28 15.39 12.82 6.75
C VAL A 28 15.03 11.37 7.09
N GLU A 29 15.65 10.77 8.10
CA GLU A 29 15.32 9.41 8.55
C GLU A 29 13.88 9.33 9.10
N GLU A 30 13.46 10.32 9.90
CA GLU A 30 12.10 10.40 10.44
C GLU A 30 11.05 10.58 9.32
N ALA A 31 11.32 11.47 8.35
CA ALA A 31 10.46 11.66 7.20
C ALA A 31 10.35 10.38 6.35
N LEU A 32 11.47 9.65 6.18
CA LEU A 32 11.49 8.39 5.44
C LEU A 32 10.65 7.31 6.13
N ASP A 33 10.81 7.14 7.45
CA ASP A 33 10.04 6.16 8.21
C ASP A 33 8.55 6.49 8.19
N THR A 34 8.19 7.77 8.33
CA THR A 34 6.79 8.24 8.21
C THR A 34 6.20 7.91 6.84
N LEU A 35 6.97 8.13 5.76
CA LEU A 35 6.54 7.81 4.41
C LEU A 35 6.27 6.30 4.23
N PHE A 36 7.14 5.44 4.78
CA PHE A 36 6.93 3.99 4.72
C PHE A 36 5.72 3.53 5.53
N GLU A 37 5.49 4.10 6.72
CA GLU A 37 4.31 3.78 7.52
C GLU A 37 3.02 4.12 6.78
N ILE A 38 2.92 5.35 6.25
CA ILE A 38 1.75 5.82 5.49
C ILE A 38 1.53 4.94 4.26
N THR A 39 2.60 4.63 3.53
CA THR A 39 2.52 3.79 2.31
C THR A 39 2.06 2.37 2.64
N ARG A 40 2.57 1.78 3.73
CA ARG A 40 2.18 0.43 4.17
C ARG A 40 0.73 0.39 4.59
N LYS A 41 0.28 1.38 5.35
CA LYS A 41 -1.12 1.52 5.77
C LYS A 41 -2.05 1.68 4.56
N ALA A 42 -1.71 2.56 3.63
CA ALA A 42 -2.49 2.76 2.41
C ALA A 42 -2.57 1.48 1.57
N SER A 43 -1.46 0.74 1.46
CA SER A 43 -1.41 -0.53 0.74
C SER A 43 -2.25 -1.61 1.40
N SER A 44 -2.24 -1.71 2.74
CA SER A 44 -3.11 -2.62 3.49
C SER A 44 -4.59 -2.32 3.24
N ILE A 45 -4.98 -1.05 3.33
CA ILE A 45 -6.36 -0.62 3.08
C ILE A 45 -6.76 -0.97 1.63
N ALA A 46 -5.90 -0.69 0.65
CA ALA A 46 -6.17 -1.03 -0.74
C ALA A 46 -6.35 -2.54 -0.95
N ALA A 47 -5.54 -3.37 -0.27
CA ALA A 47 -5.67 -4.83 -0.33
C ALA A 47 -6.98 -5.32 0.30
N GLU A 48 -7.38 -4.76 1.45
CA GLU A 48 -8.67 -5.07 2.09
C GLU A 48 -9.85 -4.65 1.20
N CYS A 49 -9.81 -3.46 0.61
CA CYS A 49 -10.83 -3.01 -0.33
C CYS A 49 -10.92 -3.92 -1.55
N GLN A 50 -9.78 -4.35 -2.10
CA GLN A 50 -9.75 -5.27 -3.23
C GLN A 50 -10.39 -6.62 -2.85
N GLN A 51 -10.06 -7.17 -1.69
CA GLN A 51 -10.66 -8.41 -1.20
C GLN A 51 -12.18 -8.30 -1.07
N LEU A 52 -12.68 -7.21 -0.48
CA LEU A 52 -14.12 -6.98 -0.33
C LEU A 52 -14.83 -6.84 -1.70
N LEU A 53 -14.18 -6.20 -2.67
CA LEU A 53 -14.70 -6.10 -4.04
C LEU A 53 -14.77 -7.48 -4.70
N ASP A 54 -13.74 -8.30 -4.54
CA ASP A 54 -13.71 -9.66 -5.09
C ASP A 54 -14.79 -10.54 -4.46
N GLU A 55 -15.03 -10.44 -3.15
CA GLU A 55 -16.13 -11.10 -2.45
C GLU A 55 -17.50 -10.65 -2.98
N CYS A 56 -17.69 -9.34 -3.16
CA CYS A 56 -18.93 -8.80 -3.76
C CYS A 56 -19.17 -9.34 -5.18
N LEU A 57 -18.11 -9.38 -6.01
CA LEU A 57 -18.19 -9.92 -7.37
C LEU A 57 -18.56 -11.41 -7.37
N GLN A 58 -17.97 -12.20 -6.48
CA GLN A 58 -18.30 -13.62 -6.33
C GLN A 58 -19.76 -13.82 -5.89
N LEU A 59 -20.24 -13.05 -4.92
CA LEU A 59 -21.64 -13.09 -4.50
C LEU A 59 -22.58 -12.77 -5.67
N MET A 60 -22.30 -11.71 -6.43
CA MET A 60 -23.11 -11.35 -7.60
C MET A 60 -23.12 -12.44 -8.69
N GLN A 61 -22.00 -13.12 -8.92
CA GLN A 61 -21.96 -14.25 -9.85
C GLN A 61 -22.80 -15.44 -9.36
N ASN A 62 -22.91 -15.61 -8.04
CA ASN A 62 -23.70 -16.67 -7.41
C ASN A 62 -25.20 -16.33 -7.25
N PHE A 63 -25.60 -15.08 -7.52
CA PHE A 63 -27.00 -14.68 -7.65
C PHE A 63 -27.35 -14.60 -9.13
N PRO A 64 -27.99 -15.62 -9.72
CA PRO A 64 -28.53 -15.45 -11.06
C PRO A 64 -29.65 -14.41 -10.97
N PHE A 65 -29.54 -13.33 -11.75
CA PHE A 65 -30.58 -12.30 -11.95
C PHE A 65 -31.94 -12.88 -12.46
N SER A 66 -32.13 -14.19 -12.47
CA SER A 66 -33.31 -14.91 -12.93
C SER A 66 -34.45 -15.03 -11.89
N THR A 67 -34.37 -14.39 -10.73
CA THR A 67 -35.53 -14.30 -9.80
C THR A 67 -36.31 -13.00 -9.89
N LEU A 68 -35.95 -12.07 -10.80
CA LEU A 68 -36.87 -11.03 -11.26
C LEU A 68 -37.88 -11.67 -12.25
N LYS A 69 -38.71 -12.59 -11.74
CA LYS A 69 -40.00 -12.84 -12.36
C LYS A 69 -40.83 -11.58 -12.13
N THR A 70 -41.12 -10.91 -13.23
CA THR A 70 -42.25 -9.99 -13.38
C THR A 70 -43.48 -10.56 -12.65
N SER A 71 -43.97 -9.82 -11.68
CA SER A 71 -45.31 -9.95 -11.10
C SER A 71 -45.93 -8.56 -11.06
#